data_AF-A0A952PUM7-F1
#
_entry.id   AF-A0A952PUM7-F1
#
_cell.length_a   1.000
_cell.length_b   1.000
_cell.length_c   1.000
_cell.angle_alpha   90.00
_cell.angle_beta   90.00
_cell.angle_gamma   90.00
#
_symmetry.space_group_name_H-M   'P 1'
#
loop_
_entity.id
_entity.type
_entity.pdbx_description
1 polymer ?
#
loop_
_entity_poly.entity_id
_entity_poly.type
_entity_poly.pdbx_seq_one_letter_code
_entity_poly.pdbx_strand_id
1 'polypeptide(L)'
;MGKYPIPAATVRVETEVSKSKFIATLSMADSVAAAREFIASIRAEMPEASHHVYAFKVGYGSSINEGVSDDGEPTGTAGPPILAVVRGSVVGDVVLVVTRYFGGIKLGTGGLVRAYGDAARAAFAAMTIREKIEMAQLGLTISYSLYERVKLIAAAHQAEITGEEFAGEITLYLTLPVDNMAAFTVAIRDLSAGKVEPIVL
;
A
#
# COMPACT_ATOMS: atom_id res chain seq x y z
N MET A 1 2.94 -0.03 13.92
CA MET A 1 1.81 0.78 13.45
C MET A 1 1.20 0.02 12.30
N GLY A 2 0.28 -0.89 12.62
CA GLY A 2 -0.39 -1.78 11.69
C GLY A 2 -1.51 -1.09 10.93
N LYS A 3 -1.49 0.24 10.83
CA LYS A 3 -2.48 1.06 10.13
C LYS A 3 -1.79 2.17 9.38
N TYR A 4 -2.07 2.30 8.09
CA TYR A 4 -1.52 3.38 7.27
C TYR A 4 -2.43 3.72 6.09
N PRO A 5 -2.37 4.96 5.59
CA PRO A 5 -3.21 5.37 4.47
C PRO A 5 -2.66 4.84 3.14
N ILE A 6 -3.55 4.45 2.24
CA ILE A 6 -3.26 3.99 0.88
C ILE A 6 -4.22 4.67 -0.11
N PRO A 7 -3.92 4.73 -1.42
CA PRO A 7 -4.88 5.22 -2.41
C PRO A 7 -6.19 4.42 -2.37
N ALA A 8 -7.34 5.12 -2.36
CA ALA A 8 -8.65 4.47 -2.31
C ALA A 8 -9.14 4.00 -3.68
N ALA A 9 -8.69 4.66 -4.75
CA ALA A 9 -9.04 4.36 -6.14
C ALA A 9 -7.94 4.86 -7.08
N THR A 10 -7.97 4.37 -8.32
CA THR A 10 -7.15 4.93 -9.40
C THR A 10 -7.58 6.36 -9.70
N VAL A 11 -6.61 7.26 -9.81
CA VAL A 11 -6.82 8.67 -10.17
C VAL A 11 -6.00 9.00 -11.40
N ARG A 12 -6.57 9.77 -12.32
CA ARG A 12 -5.89 10.26 -13.52
C ARG A 12 -6.05 11.76 -13.63
N VAL A 13 -4.93 12.46 -13.79
CA VAL A 13 -4.87 13.91 -13.96
C VAL A 13 -4.02 14.23 -15.18
N GLU A 14 -4.46 15.21 -15.95
CA GLU A 14 -3.75 15.71 -17.12
C GLU A 14 -3.23 17.12 -16.88
N THR A 15 -1.99 17.37 -17.30
CA THR A 15 -1.39 18.71 -17.33
C THR A 15 -0.70 18.92 -18.68
N GLU A 16 -0.57 20.18 -19.09
CA GLU A 16 0.09 20.55 -20.33
C GLU A 16 1.19 21.58 -20.07
N VAL A 17 2.38 21.35 -20.63
CA VAL A 17 3.52 22.28 -20.56
C VAL A 17 4.17 22.37 -21.94
N SER A 18 4.20 23.58 -22.51
CA SER A 18 4.79 23.83 -23.84
C SER A 18 4.30 22.84 -24.90
N LYS A 19 2.97 22.66 -24.99
CA LYS A 19 2.28 21.70 -25.88
C LYS A 19 2.54 20.21 -25.61
N SER A 20 3.44 19.87 -24.67
CA SER A 20 3.61 18.50 -24.23
C SER A 20 2.55 18.18 -23.19
N LYS A 21 1.88 17.04 -23.36
CA LYS A 21 0.82 16.56 -22.47
C LYS A 21 1.39 15.52 -21.52
N PHE A 22 1.08 15.67 -20.23
CA PHE A 22 1.52 14.79 -19.14
C PHE A 22 0.28 14.24 -18.43
N ILE A 23 0.05 12.93 -18.55
CA ILE A 23 -1.07 12.22 -17.96
C ILE A 23 -0.54 11.41 -16.78
N ALA A 24 -0.77 11.90 -15.57
CA ALA A 24 -0.40 11.23 -14.34
C ALA A 24 -1.51 10.26 -13.91
N THR A 25 -1.23 8.96 -13.93
CA THR A 25 -2.15 7.92 -13.43
C THR A 25 -1.58 7.29 -12.17
N LEU A 26 -2.26 7.50 -11.04
CA LEU A 26 -1.91 7.02 -9.72
C LEU A 26 -2.87 5.91 -9.30
N SER A 27 -2.36 4.84 -8.70
CA SER A 27 -3.17 3.77 -8.12
C SER A 27 -2.52 3.16 -6.89
N MET A 28 -3.28 2.31 -6.20
CA MET A 28 -2.78 1.44 -5.14
C MET A 28 -2.03 0.25 -5.74
N ALA A 29 -0.89 -0.10 -5.15
CA ALA A 29 -0.15 -1.32 -5.43
C ALA A 29 0.50 -1.84 -4.15
N ASP A 30 0.04 -2.99 -3.67
CA ASP A 30 0.47 -3.61 -2.40
C ASP A 30 1.66 -4.57 -2.54
N SER A 31 2.15 -4.74 -3.76
CA SER A 31 3.33 -5.55 -4.08
C SER A 31 4.09 -4.96 -5.26
N VAL A 32 5.37 -5.30 -5.37
CA VAL A 32 6.20 -4.92 -6.54
C VAL A 32 5.64 -5.54 -7.83
N ALA A 33 5.04 -6.73 -7.74
CA ALA A 33 4.37 -7.38 -8.87
C ALA A 33 3.15 -6.57 -9.32
N ALA A 34 2.24 -6.19 -8.41
CA ALA A 34 1.08 -5.36 -8.71
C ALA A 34 1.48 -4.00 -9.30
N ALA A 35 2.54 -3.37 -8.78
CA ALA A 35 3.05 -2.12 -9.34
C ALA A 35 3.54 -2.30 -10.79
N ARG A 36 4.25 -3.40 -11.09
CA ARG A 36 4.73 -3.72 -12.45
C ARG A 36 3.58 -4.02 -13.41
N GLU A 37 2.58 -4.75 -12.96
CA GLU A 37 1.37 -5.04 -13.75
C GLU A 37 0.63 -3.76 -14.11
N PHE A 38 0.46 -2.84 -13.14
CA PHE A 38 -0.15 -1.54 -13.39
C PHE A 38 0.66 -0.70 -14.39
N ILE A 39 1.99 -0.66 -14.26
CA ILE A 39 2.86 0.04 -15.22
C ILE A 39 2.68 -0.52 -16.63
N ALA A 40 2.65 -1.85 -16.76
CA ALA A 40 2.44 -2.52 -18.04
C ALA A 40 1.05 -2.22 -18.63
N SER A 41 -0.01 -2.19 -17.81
CA SER A 41 -1.36 -1.88 -18.27
C SER A 41 -1.46 -0.45 -18.80
N ILE A 42 -0.82 0.53 -18.14
CA ILE A 42 -0.80 1.92 -18.60
C ILE A 42 -0.03 2.06 -19.93
N ARG A 43 1.06 1.31 -20.10
CA ARG A 43 1.80 1.27 -21.38
C ARG A 43 0.95 0.67 -22.50
N ALA A 44 0.23 -0.41 -22.22
CA ALA A 44 -0.66 -1.05 -23.19
C ALA A 44 -1.86 -0.16 -23.55
N GLU A 45 -2.37 0.63 -22.60
CA GLU A 45 -3.47 1.58 -22.83
C GLU A 45 -3.05 2.76 -23.70
N MET A 46 -1.81 3.24 -23.59
CA MET A 46 -1.31 4.44 -24.28
C MET A 46 -0.03 4.15 -25.09
N PRO A 47 -0.05 3.24 -26.07
CA PRO A 47 1.16 2.77 -26.76
C PRO A 47 1.85 3.84 -27.62
N GLU A 48 1.11 4.85 -28.06
CA GLU A 48 1.60 5.96 -28.89
C GLU A 48 2.30 7.07 -28.08
N ALA A 49 2.36 6.94 -26.75
CA ALA A 49 3.04 7.92 -25.91
C ALA A 49 4.55 7.86 -26.08
N SER A 50 5.21 9.01 -25.86
CA SER A 50 6.66 9.12 -25.98
C SER A 50 7.38 8.42 -24.82
N HIS A 51 6.85 8.56 -23.60
CA HIS A 51 7.43 8.01 -22.38
C HIS A 51 6.34 7.65 -21.36
N HIS A 52 6.58 6.61 -20.56
CA HIS A 52 5.81 6.16 -19.40
C HIS A 52 6.72 6.12 -18.18
N VAL A 53 7.07 7.31 -17.70
CA VAL A 53 7.93 7.50 -16.54
C VAL A 53 7.16 7.07 -15.30
N TYR A 54 7.77 6.32 -14.40
CA TYR A 54 7.06 5.83 -13.22
C TYR A 54 7.89 5.95 -11.94
N ALA A 55 7.18 5.98 -10.83
CA ALA A 55 7.71 5.67 -9.51
C ALA A 55 6.67 4.94 -8.67
N PHE A 56 7.11 4.07 -7.76
CA PHE A 56 6.24 3.41 -6.80
C PHE A 56 6.91 3.29 -5.44
N LYS A 57 6.08 3.14 -4.41
CA LYS A 57 6.46 2.85 -3.02
C LYS A 57 5.49 1.81 -2.48
N VAL A 58 5.98 0.59 -2.28
CA VAL A 58 5.22 -0.55 -1.75
C VAL A 58 5.63 -0.76 -0.30
N GLY A 59 4.66 -0.86 0.59
CA GLY A 59 4.85 -0.94 2.03
C GLY A 59 4.81 0.42 2.74
N TYR A 60 5.08 0.39 4.05
CA TYR A 60 5.00 1.53 4.95
C TYR A 60 5.97 1.39 6.13
N GLY A 61 6.33 2.50 6.77
CA GLY A 61 7.22 2.50 7.92
C GLY A 61 8.63 2.02 7.57
N SER A 62 9.11 0.97 8.26
CA SER A 62 10.47 0.42 8.07
C SER A 62 10.60 -0.55 6.90
N SER A 63 9.48 -1.01 6.33
CA SER A 63 9.45 -2.02 5.28
C SER A 63 8.92 -1.40 4.00
N ILE A 64 9.81 -0.76 3.24
CA ILE A 64 9.47 -0.03 2.02
C ILE A 64 10.31 -0.54 0.85
N ASN A 65 9.66 -0.90 -0.26
CA ASN A 65 10.29 -1.19 -1.54
C ASN A 65 9.92 -0.10 -2.54
N GLU A 66 10.92 0.48 -3.20
CA GLU A 66 10.72 1.55 -4.17
C GLU A 66 11.25 1.15 -5.55
N GLY A 67 10.65 1.72 -6.57
CA GLY A 67 11.13 1.61 -7.95
C GLY A 67 10.86 2.89 -8.70
N VAL A 68 11.74 3.21 -9.65
CA VAL A 68 11.69 4.43 -10.45
C VAL A 68 12.29 4.18 -11.83
N SER A 69 11.79 4.87 -12.84
CA SER A 69 12.35 4.84 -14.19
C SER A 69 12.12 6.18 -14.89
N ASP A 70 13.13 6.66 -15.61
CA ASP A 70 13.02 7.80 -16.53
C ASP A 70 12.40 7.41 -17.90
N ASP A 71 12.22 6.12 -18.18
CA ASP A 71 11.64 5.59 -19.44
C ASP A 71 12.18 6.23 -20.74
N GLY A 72 13.49 6.46 -20.82
CA GLY A 72 14.13 7.06 -21.99
C GLY A 72 14.16 8.59 -22.02
N GLU A 73 13.57 9.26 -21.03
CA GLU A 73 13.89 10.67 -20.75
C GLU A 73 15.36 10.83 -20.35
N PRO A 74 15.94 12.03 -20.45
CA PRO A 74 17.27 12.30 -19.94
C PRO A 74 17.39 11.89 -18.47
N THR A 75 18.46 11.16 -18.14
CA THR A 75 18.66 10.57 -16.82
C THR A 75 18.50 11.59 -15.70
N GLY A 76 17.66 11.24 -14.73
CA GLY A 76 17.40 12.01 -13.53
C GLY A 76 16.43 13.18 -13.70
N THR A 77 15.85 13.37 -14.89
CA THR A 77 14.98 14.52 -15.17
C THR A 77 13.49 14.24 -15.02
N ALA A 78 13.09 12.98 -14.87
CA ALA A 78 11.68 12.61 -14.87
C ALA A 78 11.30 11.71 -13.67
N GLY A 79 11.92 10.54 -13.57
CA GLY A 79 11.69 9.56 -12.51
C GLY A 79 11.98 10.10 -11.11
N PRO A 80 13.18 10.66 -10.83
CA PRO A 80 13.48 11.16 -9.48
C PRO A 80 12.56 12.29 -8.98
N PRO A 81 12.14 13.27 -9.81
CA PRO A 81 11.10 14.22 -9.44
C PRO A 81 9.78 13.57 -9.02
N ILE A 82 9.32 12.52 -9.72
CA ILE A 82 8.11 11.77 -9.35
C ILE A 82 8.35 11.04 -8.02
N LEU A 83 9.47 10.32 -7.88
CA LEU A 83 9.80 9.56 -6.68
C LEU A 83 9.90 10.47 -5.45
N ALA A 84 10.41 11.69 -5.58
CA ALA A 84 10.45 12.67 -4.50
C ALA A 84 9.03 13.00 -3.96
N VAL A 85 8.04 13.13 -4.84
CA VAL A 85 6.63 13.34 -4.45
C VAL A 85 6.07 12.09 -3.77
N VAL A 86 6.32 10.91 -4.33
CA VAL A 86 5.90 9.63 -3.75
C VAL A 86 6.47 9.43 -2.33
N ARG A 87 7.76 9.72 -2.14
CA ARG A 87 8.45 9.65 -0.84
C ARG A 87 7.92 10.66 0.17
N GLY A 88 7.65 11.88 -0.27
CA GLY A 88 7.10 12.94 0.59
C GLY A 88 5.63 12.71 0.97
N SER A 89 4.93 11.78 0.31
CA SER A 89 3.54 11.47 0.63
C SER A 89 3.39 10.61 1.88
N VAL A 90 2.28 10.83 2.60
CA VAL A 90 1.94 10.05 3.81
C VAL A 90 1.40 8.66 3.51
N VAL A 91 1.15 8.31 2.25
CA VAL A 91 0.54 7.02 1.86
C VAL A 91 1.57 5.93 1.62
N GLY A 92 1.23 4.69 1.93
CA GLY A 92 1.93 3.49 1.47
C GLY A 92 1.28 2.91 0.21
N ASP A 93 1.85 1.81 -0.30
CA ASP A 93 1.29 0.99 -1.39
C ASP A 93 0.78 1.79 -2.59
N VAL A 94 1.64 2.59 -3.20
CA VAL A 94 1.28 3.51 -4.26
C VAL A 94 2.18 3.33 -5.48
N VAL A 95 1.57 3.37 -6.66
CA VAL A 95 2.25 3.41 -7.95
C VAL A 95 1.73 4.62 -8.74
N LEU A 96 2.64 5.31 -9.40
CA LEU A 96 2.33 6.45 -10.27
C LEU A 96 3.09 6.30 -11.59
N VAL A 97 2.35 6.40 -12.69
CA VAL A 97 2.89 6.48 -14.05
C VAL A 97 2.51 7.85 -14.63
N VAL A 98 3.50 8.61 -15.08
CA VAL A 98 3.30 9.83 -15.85
C VAL A 98 3.60 9.53 -17.31
N THR A 99 2.53 9.46 -18.10
CA THR A 99 2.60 9.25 -19.54
C THR A 99 2.74 10.58 -20.25
N ARG A 100 3.77 10.71 -21.09
CA ARG A 100 4.07 11.95 -21.81
C ARG A 100 3.85 11.78 -23.31
N TYR A 101 3.12 12.73 -23.89
CA TYR A 101 3.08 12.97 -25.33
C TYR A 101 3.90 14.22 -25.67
N PHE A 102 4.93 14.07 -26.50
CA PHE A 102 5.79 15.19 -26.88
C PHE A 102 5.08 16.18 -27.80
N GLY A 103 5.09 17.47 -27.42
CA GLY A 103 4.40 18.54 -28.14
C GLY A 103 5.21 19.29 -29.21
N GLY A 104 6.39 18.80 -29.58
CA GLY A 104 7.28 19.46 -30.54
C GLY A 104 8.22 20.52 -29.95
N ILE A 105 8.02 20.93 -28.68
CA ILE A 105 8.87 21.93 -27.99
C ILE A 105 9.68 21.26 -26.88
N LYS A 106 11.01 21.36 -26.97
CA LYS A 106 11.91 20.83 -25.93
C LYS A 106 11.84 21.68 -24.66
N LEU A 107 11.67 21.03 -23.51
CA LEU A 107 11.55 21.68 -22.19
C LEU A 107 12.91 21.96 -21.53
N GLY A 108 13.98 21.30 -21.99
CA GLY A 108 15.27 21.27 -21.28
C GLY A 108 15.18 20.53 -19.93
N THR A 109 16.35 20.28 -19.32
CA THR A 109 16.46 19.49 -18.07
C THR A 109 15.58 20.05 -16.95
N GLY A 110 15.67 21.35 -16.67
CA GLY A 110 14.89 21.99 -15.59
C GLY A 110 13.39 22.03 -15.86
N GLY A 111 12.98 22.13 -17.14
CA GLY A 111 11.57 22.10 -17.53
C GLY A 111 10.96 20.72 -17.35
N LEU A 112 11.70 19.65 -17.69
CA LEU A 112 11.27 18.27 -17.46
C LEU A 112 11.09 17.97 -15.97
N VAL A 113 12.10 18.34 -15.16
CA VAL A 113 12.06 18.14 -13.71
C VAL A 113 10.81 18.78 -13.09
N ARG A 114 10.49 20.02 -13.50
CA ARG A 114 9.29 20.71 -13.03
C ARG A 114 8.01 20.03 -13.53
N ALA A 115 7.89 19.77 -14.83
CA ALA A 115 6.69 19.20 -15.43
C ALA A 115 6.32 17.83 -14.83
N TYR A 116 7.29 16.91 -14.69
CA TYR A 116 7.05 15.60 -14.08
C TYR A 116 6.71 15.70 -12.59
N GLY A 117 7.39 16.57 -11.85
CA GLY A 117 7.08 16.82 -10.44
C GLY A 117 5.69 17.44 -10.24
N ASP A 118 5.30 18.38 -11.11
CA ASP A 118 3.99 19.04 -11.07
C ASP A 118 2.85 18.07 -11.41
N ALA A 119 3.02 17.26 -12.45
CA ALA A 119 2.06 16.22 -12.81
C ALA A 119 1.87 15.20 -11.66
N ALA A 120 2.97 14.79 -11.01
CA ALA A 120 2.90 13.93 -9.84
C ALA A 120 2.15 14.60 -8.67
N ARG A 121 2.50 15.84 -8.33
CA ARG A 121 1.79 16.61 -7.27
C ARG A 121 0.31 16.75 -7.55
N ALA A 122 -0.07 16.99 -8.81
CA ALA A 122 -1.47 17.11 -9.20
C ALA A 122 -2.24 15.81 -9.00
N ALA A 123 -1.67 14.65 -9.34
CA ALA A 123 -2.28 13.35 -9.08
C ALA A 123 -2.43 13.07 -7.58
N PHE A 124 -1.42 13.38 -6.77
CA PHE A 124 -1.50 13.23 -5.31
C PHE A 124 -2.52 14.19 -4.66
N ALA A 125 -2.67 15.40 -5.19
CA ALA A 125 -3.68 16.35 -4.72
C ALA A 125 -5.11 15.92 -5.04
N ALA A 126 -5.32 15.20 -6.15
CA ALA A 126 -6.62 14.67 -6.56
C ALA A 126 -6.96 13.29 -5.93
N MET A 127 -6.00 12.65 -5.25
CA MET A 127 -6.16 11.32 -4.66
C MET A 127 -7.05 11.36 -3.41
N THR A 128 -7.98 10.41 -3.32
CA THR A 128 -8.64 10.04 -2.07
C THR A 128 -7.93 8.87 -1.41
N ILE A 129 -7.86 8.85 -0.08
CA ILE A 129 -7.18 7.81 0.69
C ILE A 129 -8.16 6.93 1.47
N ARG A 130 -7.76 5.70 1.77
CA ARG A 130 -8.40 4.82 2.75
C ARG A 130 -7.35 4.22 3.69
N GLU A 131 -7.78 3.74 4.84
CA GLU A 131 -6.90 3.05 5.79
C GLU A 131 -6.70 1.59 5.38
N LYS A 132 -5.45 1.13 5.39
CA LYS A 132 -5.08 -0.29 5.33
C LYS A 132 -4.69 -0.73 6.73
N ILE A 133 -5.28 -1.83 7.19
CA ILE A 133 -5.00 -2.44 8.50
C ILE A 133 -4.25 -3.75 8.26
N GLU A 134 -3.08 -3.87 8.86
CA GLU A 134 -2.29 -5.09 8.90
C GLU A 134 -2.89 -6.03 9.94
N MET A 135 -3.19 -7.25 9.50
CA MET A 135 -3.84 -8.28 10.31
C MET A 135 -2.83 -9.37 10.65
N ALA A 136 -2.76 -9.77 11.92
CA ALA A 136 -2.06 -10.97 12.36
C ALA A 136 -2.99 -12.18 12.30
N GLN A 137 -2.43 -13.36 12.04
CA GLN A 137 -3.12 -14.63 12.21
C GLN A 137 -2.58 -15.33 13.45
N LEU A 138 -3.48 -15.80 14.31
CA LEU A 138 -3.14 -16.48 15.56
C LEU A 138 -3.79 -17.85 15.65
N GLY A 139 -3.08 -18.80 16.23
CA GLY A 139 -3.59 -20.07 16.71
C GLY A 139 -3.71 -20.06 18.23
N LEU A 140 -4.76 -20.67 18.77
CA LEU A 140 -5.03 -20.66 20.20
C LEU A 140 -5.70 -21.97 20.64
N THR A 141 -5.03 -22.79 21.44
CA THR A 141 -5.60 -24.03 21.98
C THR A 141 -6.06 -23.82 23.42
N ILE A 142 -7.32 -24.17 23.70
CA ILE A 142 -8.00 -23.91 24.98
C ILE A 142 -8.89 -25.07 25.40
N SER A 143 -9.07 -25.22 26.71
CA SER A 143 -10.12 -26.10 27.23
C SER A 143 -11.52 -25.55 26.92
N TYR A 144 -12.52 -26.44 26.84
CA TYR A 144 -13.93 -26.09 26.64
C TYR A 144 -14.47 -25.08 27.67
N SER A 145 -13.95 -25.08 28.90
CA SER A 145 -14.39 -24.15 29.96
C SER A 145 -14.03 -22.69 29.69
N LEU A 146 -13.05 -22.43 28.83
CA LEU A 146 -12.60 -21.08 28.46
C LEU A 146 -13.25 -20.57 27.18
N TYR A 147 -13.88 -21.45 26.39
CA TYR A 147 -14.32 -21.17 25.02
C TYR A 147 -15.17 -19.89 24.90
N GLU A 148 -16.31 -19.81 25.59
CA GLU A 148 -17.19 -18.64 25.52
C GLU A 148 -16.51 -17.35 26.02
N ARG A 149 -15.65 -17.46 27.04
CA ARG A 149 -14.91 -16.30 27.57
C ARG A 149 -13.85 -15.81 26.57
N VAL A 150 -13.20 -16.72 25.86
CA VAL A 150 -12.24 -16.38 24.80
C VAL A 150 -12.95 -15.70 23.64
N LYS A 151 -14.15 -16.13 23.24
CA LYS A 151 -14.94 -15.45 22.20
C LYS A 151 -15.26 -14.00 22.56
N LEU A 152 -15.61 -13.75 23.82
CA LEU A 152 -15.85 -12.38 24.31
C LEU A 152 -14.58 -11.52 24.27
N ILE A 153 -13.43 -12.07 24.69
CA ILE A 153 -12.13 -11.38 24.62
C ILE A 153 -11.77 -11.11 23.15
N ALA A 154 -11.96 -12.08 22.26
CA ALA A 154 -11.69 -11.93 20.83
C ALA A 154 -12.49 -10.74 20.25
N ALA A 155 -13.80 -10.71 20.49
CA ALA A 155 -14.64 -9.60 20.06
C ALA A 155 -14.19 -8.24 20.62
N ALA A 156 -13.82 -8.19 21.91
CA ALA A 156 -13.33 -6.96 22.56
C ALA A 156 -12.02 -6.42 21.97
N HIS A 157 -11.20 -7.29 21.37
CA HIS A 157 -9.93 -6.93 20.73
C HIS A 157 -10.00 -6.90 19.20
N GLN A 158 -11.21 -6.87 18.62
CA GLN A 158 -11.42 -6.90 17.16
C GLN A 158 -10.77 -8.12 16.49
N ALA A 159 -10.68 -9.24 17.22
CA ALA A 159 -10.27 -10.52 16.68
C ALA A 159 -11.49 -11.27 16.15
N GLU A 160 -11.40 -11.69 14.90
CA GLU A 160 -12.36 -12.54 14.21
C GLU A 160 -11.87 -13.98 14.27
N ILE A 161 -12.73 -14.90 14.73
CA ILE A 161 -12.43 -16.33 14.70
C ILE A 161 -12.70 -16.83 13.28
N THR A 162 -11.65 -17.27 12.60
CA THR A 162 -11.69 -17.76 11.21
C THR A 162 -11.81 -19.28 11.10
N GLY A 163 -11.60 -20.00 12.20
CA GLY A 163 -11.75 -21.45 12.26
C GLY A 163 -11.78 -21.98 13.68
N GLU A 164 -12.44 -23.12 13.85
CA GLU A 164 -12.58 -23.80 15.15
C GLU A 164 -12.46 -25.31 14.94
N GLU A 165 -11.60 -25.95 15.71
CA GLU A 165 -11.40 -27.40 15.72
C GLU A 165 -11.71 -27.95 17.11
N PHE A 166 -12.69 -28.85 17.20
CA PHE A 166 -13.13 -29.46 18.44
C PHE A 166 -12.55 -30.87 18.57
N ALA A 167 -11.65 -31.07 19.53
CA ALA A 167 -11.06 -32.36 19.87
C ALA A 167 -11.05 -32.54 21.40
N GLY A 168 -9.98 -33.11 21.96
CA GLY A 168 -9.77 -33.16 23.41
C GLY A 168 -9.69 -31.75 24.03
N GLU A 169 -9.14 -30.81 23.28
CA GLU A 169 -9.21 -29.36 23.51
C GLU A 169 -9.74 -28.68 22.24
N ILE A 170 -10.06 -27.40 22.33
CA ILE A 170 -10.52 -26.59 21.20
C ILE A 170 -9.34 -25.79 20.67
N THR A 171 -9.06 -25.88 19.38
CA THR A 171 -8.13 -24.98 18.69
C THR A 171 -8.92 -23.95 17.92
N LEU A 172 -8.64 -22.67 18.18
CA LEU A 172 -9.20 -21.53 17.48
C LEU A 172 -8.14 -20.93 16.56
N TYR A 173 -8.56 -20.56 15.36
CA TYR A 173 -7.80 -19.74 14.44
C TYR A 173 -8.45 -18.35 14.44
N LEU A 174 -7.64 -17.32 14.65
CA LEU A 174 -8.12 -15.95 14.74
C LEU A 174 -7.33 -15.04 13.82
N THR A 175 -7.98 -13.97 13.37
CA THR A 175 -7.33 -12.84 12.72
C THR A 175 -7.70 -11.55 13.44
N LEU A 176 -6.72 -10.66 13.64
CA LEU A 176 -6.91 -9.42 14.37
C LEU A 176 -5.91 -8.36 13.92
N PRO A 177 -6.19 -7.05 14.10
CA PRO A 177 -5.21 -6.02 13.84
C PRO A 177 -3.92 -6.27 14.61
N VAL A 178 -2.76 -6.16 13.94
CA VAL A 178 -1.44 -6.38 14.57
C VAL A 178 -1.26 -5.52 15.82
N ASP A 179 -1.77 -4.28 15.79
CA ASP A 179 -1.69 -3.35 16.92
C ASP A 179 -2.48 -3.84 18.16
N ASN A 180 -3.46 -4.74 18.00
CA ASN A 180 -4.24 -5.31 19.10
C ASN A 180 -3.63 -6.61 19.65
N MET A 181 -2.65 -7.20 18.95
CA MET A 181 -2.09 -8.52 19.28
C MET A 181 -1.52 -8.58 20.70
N ALA A 182 -0.73 -7.59 21.09
CA ALA A 182 -0.09 -7.57 22.42
C ALA A 182 -1.13 -7.52 23.55
N ALA A 183 -2.17 -6.69 23.41
CA ALA A 183 -3.24 -6.58 24.40
C ALA A 183 -4.09 -7.86 24.47
N PHE A 184 -4.40 -8.46 23.32
CA PHE A 184 -5.11 -9.73 23.24
C PHE A 184 -4.34 -10.86 23.94
N THR A 185 -3.03 -10.97 23.68
CA THR A 185 -2.17 -11.98 24.35
C THR A 185 -2.17 -11.83 25.86
N VAL A 186 -2.09 -10.60 26.38
CA VAL A 186 -2.18 -10.34 27.83
C VAL A 186 -3.53 -10.80 28.39
N ALA A 187 -4.64 -10.45 27.74
CA ALA A 187 -5.97 -10.83 28.20
C ALA A 187 -6.19 -12.35 28.23
N ILE A 188 -5.66 -13.09 27.24
CA ILE A 188 -5.70 -14.55 27.20
C ILE A 188 -4.85 -15.18 28.31
N ARG A 189 -3.66 -14.63 28.59
CA ARG A 189 -2.83 -15.07 29.72
C ARG A 189 -3.53 -14.87 31.05
N ASP A 190 -4.11 -13.70 31.28
CA ASP A 190 -4.82 -13.40 32.53
C ASP A 190 -6.04 -14.32 32.72
N LEU A 191 -6.82 -14.54 31.66
CA LEU A 191 -7.96 -15.45 31.66
C LEU A 191 -7.57 -16.89 32.05
N SER A 192 -6.41 -17.33 31.57
CA SER A 192 -5.94 -18.72 31.72
C SER A 192 -4.99 -18.93 32.91
N ALA A 193 -4.72 -17.88 33.72
CA ALA A 193 -3.66 -17.88 34.72
C ALA A 193 -2.29 -18.30 34.15
N GLY A 194 -1.99 -17.83 32.94
CA GLY A 194 -0.73 -18.05 32.21
C GLY A 194 -0.59 -19.42 31.53
N LYS A 195 -1.66 -20.23 31.49
CA LYS A 195 -1.62 -21.59 30.91
C LYS A 195 -1.77 -21.62 29.39
N VAL A 196 -2.28 -20.54 28.81
CA VAL A 196 -2.58 -20.45 27.38
C VAL A 196 -1.79 -19.31 26.77
N GLU A 197 -1.13 -19.60 25.64
CA GLU A 197 -0.38 -18.65 24.83
C GLU A 197 -0.89 -18.66 23.39
N PRO A 198 -1.35 -17.52 22.84
CA PRO A 198 -1.58 -17.41 21.40
C PRO A 198 -0.27 -17.54 20.62
N ILE A 199 -0.28 -18.33 19.55
CA ILE A 199 0.86 -18.46 18.62
C ILE A 199 0.57 -17.71 17.34
N VAL A 200 1.58 -17.01 16.79
CA VAL A 200 1.47 -16.41 15.45
C VAL A 200 1.66 -17.50 14.40
N LEU A 201 0.78 -17.54 13.40
CA LEU A 201 0.79 -18.52 12.31
C LEU A 201 1.53 -18.00 11.07
#